data_AF-A0AAV6JD11-F1
#
_entry.id   AF-A0AAV6JD11-F1
#
_cell.length_a   1.000
_cell.length_b   1.000
_cell.length_c   1.000
_cell.angle_alpha   90.00
_cell.angle_beta   90.00
_cell.angle_gamma   90.00
#
_symmetry.space_group_name_H-M   'P 1'
#
loop_
_entity.id
_entity.type
_entity.pdbx_description
1 polymer ?
#
loop_
_entity_poly.entity_id
_entity_poly.type
_entity_poly.pdbx_seq_one_letter_code
_entity_poly.pdbx_strand_id
1 'polypeptide(L)' 'MTEQEEDMIYRMHKLVGDRWGLIAGRIPGRKAEEIERFWLMSHSQVFASKRTAQLNKPR' A
#
# COMPACT_ATOMS: atom_id res chain seq x y z
N MET A 1 2.18 6.80 5.15
CA MET A 1 0.97 5.99 4.92
C MET A 1 0.49 5.54 6.27
N THR A 2 -0.73 5.88 6.64
CA THR A 2 -1.41 5.30 7.80
C THR A 2 -1.98 3.94 7.42
N GLU A 3 -2.26 3.08 8.40
CA GLU A 3 -2.86 1.75 8.17
C GLU A 3 -4.18 1.84 7.36
N GLN A 4 -4.95 2.89 7.57
CA GLN A 4 -6.18 3.19 6.81
C GLN A 4 -5.90 3.51 5.34
N GLU A 5 -4.85 4.29 5.06
CA GLU A 5 -4.42 4.57 3.69
C GLU A 5 -3.91 3.28 3.01
N GLU A 6 -3.13 2.46 3.74
CA GLU A 6 -2.61 1.19 3.24
C GLU A 6 -3.72 0.20 2.88
N ASP A 7 -4.71 0.02 3.76
CA ASP A 7 -5.88 -0.83 3.52
C ASP A 7 -6.73 -0.33 2.33
N MET A 8 -6.91 0.99 2.21
CA MET A 8 -7.58 1.60 1.07
C MET A 8 -6.84 1.31 -0.24
N ILE A 9 -5.53 1.50 -0.27
CA ILE A 9 -4.69 1.24 -1.44
C ILE A 9 -4.75 -0.24 -1.81
N TYR A 10 -4.65 -1.13 -0.82
CA TYR A 10 -4.72 -2.57 -1.03
C TYR A 10 -6.07 -3.00 -1.62
N ARG A 11 -7.19 -2.54 -1.04
CA ARG A 11 -8.54 -2.85 -1.55
C ARG A 11 -8.76 -2.30 -2.95
N MET A 12 -8.33 -1.06 -3.19
CA MET A 12 -8.49 -0.42 -4.49
C MET A 12 -7.59 -1.06 -5.55
N HIS A 13 -6.33 -1.37 -5.24
CA HIS A 13 -5.43 -2.07 -6.16
C HIS A 13 -5.99 -3.44 -6.55
N LYS A 14 -6.59 -4.17 -5.60
CA LYS A 14 -7.29 -5.43 -5.88
C LYS A 14 -8.50 -5.27 -6.84
N LEU A 15 -9.15 -4.11 -6.83
CA LEU A 15 -10.34 -3.82 -7.65
C LEU A 15 -10.00 -3.24 -9.03
N VAL A 16 -9.05 -2.30 -9.10
CA VAL A 16 -8.76 -1.52 -10.30
C VAL A 16 -7.34 -1.72 -10.85
N GLY A 17 -6.48 -2.48 -10.17
CA GLY A 17 -5.08 -2.70 -10.51
C GLY A 17 -4.22 -1.46 -10.28
N ASP A 18 -3.23 -1.26 -11.16
CA ASP A 18 -2.26 -0.16 -11.11
C ASP A 18 -2.85 1.21 -11.53
N ARG A 19 -4.17 1.40 -11.40
CA ARG A 19 -4.85 2.66 -11.71
C ARG A 19 -4.69 3.66 -10.58
N TRP A 20 -3.46 4.05 -10.29
CA TRP A 20 -3.08 4.92 -9.16
C TRP A 20 -3.83 6.26 -9.12
N GLY A 21 -4.13 6.86 -10.28
CA GLY A 21 -4.93 8.08 -10.35
C GLY A 21 -6.34 7.93 -9.75
N LEU A 22 -6.99 6.78 -9.95
CA LEU A 22 -8.29 6.49 -9.34
C LEU A 22 -8.19 6.26 -7.83
N ILE A 23 -7.10 5.64 -7.39
CA ILE A 23 -6.85 5.36 -5.97
C ILE A 23 -6.55 6.67 -5.23
N ALA A 24 -5.69 7.53 -5.81
CA ALA A 24 -5.37 8.85 -5.28
C ALA A 24 -6.60 9.75 -5.19
N GLY A 25 -7.52 9.67 -6.16
CA GLY A 25 -8.80 10.38 -6.10
C GLY A 25 -9.68 10.02 -4.89
N ARG A 26 -9.40 8.90 -4.19
CA ARG A 26 -10.10 8.49 -2.97
C ARG A 26 -9.35 8.80 -1.68
N ILE A 27 -8.08 9.19 -1.77
CA ILE A 27 -7.25 9.52 -0.61
C ILE A 27 -6.88 11.00 -0.70
N PRO A 28 -7.69 11.90 -0.11
CA PRO A 28 -7.42 13.33 -0.18
C PRO A 28 -6.05 13.64 0.41
N GLY A 29 -5.23 14.40 -0.34
CA GLY A 29 -3.87 14.73 0.07
C GLY A 29 -2.80 13.70 -0.32
N ARG A 30 -3.17 12.58 -0.95
CA ARG A 30 -2.20 11.66 -1.57
C ARG A 30 -2.16 11.83 -3.08
N LYS A 31 -0.93 11.82 -3.60
CA LYS A 31 -0.69 11.79 -5.03
C LYS A 31 -0.56 10.35 -5.52
N ALA A 32 -0.94 10.13 -6.78
CA ALA A 32 -0.83 8.83 -7.43
C ALA A 32 0.61 8.29 -7.39
N GLU A 33 1.61 9.16 -7.59
CA GLU A 33 3.02 8.74 -7.59
C GLU A 33 3.49 8.26 -6.20
N GLU A 34 2.96 8.87 -5.12
CA GLU A 34 3.29 8.43 -3.75
C GLU A 34 2.70 7.04 -3.45
N ILE A 35 1.48 6.79 -3.92
CA ILE A 35 0.79 5.50 -3.74
C ILE A 35 1.51 4.41 -4.53
N GLU A 36 1.86 4.69 -5.79
CA GLU A 36 2.65 3.80 -6.63
C GLU A 36 3.98 3.46 -5.97
N ARG A 37 4.75 4.48 -5.56
CA ARG A 37 6.04 4.28 -4.89
C ARG A 37 5.90 3.48 -3.61
N PHE A 38 4.87 3.74 -2.81
CA PHE A 38 4.58 2.98 -1.60
C PHE A 38 4.27 1.52 -1.92
N TRP A 39 3.46 1.26 -2.95
CA TRP A 39 3.12 -0.09 -3.38
C TRP A 39 4.35 -0.85 -3.86
N LEU A 40 5.15 -0.27 -4.76
CA LEU A 40 6.42 -0.83 -5.21
C LEU A 40 7.37 -1.11 -4.04
N MET A 41 7.50 -0.17 -3.11
CA MET A 41 8.38 -0.36 -1.94
C MET A 41 7.83 -1.39 -0.94
N SER A 42 6.52 -1.60 -0.90
CA SER A 42 5.84 -2.53 0.02
C SER A 42 5.69 -3.95 -0.52
N HIS A 43 5.46 -4.08 -1.82
CA HIS A 43 5.08 -5.32 -2.50
C HIS A 43 6.15 -5.82 -3.47
N SER A 44 7.19 -5.04 -3.76
CA SER A 44 8.40 -5.62 -4.36
C SER A 44 8.97 -6.64 -3.39
N GLN A 45 9.17 -7.87 -3.87
CA GLN A 45 9.63 -9.06 -3.15
C GLN A 45 10.84 -8.80 -2.23
N VAL A 46 11.63 -7.77 -2.52
CA VAL A 46 12.82 -7.37 -1.78
C VAL A 46 12.50 -6.79 -0.39
N PHE A 47 11.32 -6.20 -0.17
CA PHE A 47 10.96 -5.50 1.08
C PHE A 47 9.80 -6.14 1.86
N ALA A 48 8.97 -6.98 1.21
CA ALA A 48 7.84 -7.68 1.85
C ALA A 48 8.30 -8.62 2.99
N SER A 49 9.51 -9.18 2.90
CA SER A 49 10.09 -10.10 3.89
C SER A 49 10.30 -9.48 5.28
N LYS A 50 10.24 -8.15 5.43
CA LYS A 50 10.44 -7.48 6.73
C LYS A 50 9.16 -7.23 7.53
N ARG A 51 7.97 -7.27 6.92
CA ARG A 51 6.70 -6.98 7.63
C ARG A 51 6.06 -8.21 8.28
N THR A 52 6.18 -9.37 7.66
CA THR A 52 5.68 -10.64 8.23
C THR A 52 6.47 -11.12 9.45
N ALA A 53 7.67 -10.58 9.70
CA ALA A 53 8.48 -10.93 10.88
C ALA A 53 8.12 -10.13 12.15
N GLN A 54 7.33 -9.05 12.07
CA GLN A 54 7.03 -8.20 13.24
C GLN A 54 5.68 -8.49 13.91
N LEU A 55 4.76 -9.21 13.26
CA LEU A 55 3.45 -9.56 13.82
C LEU A 55 3.43 -10.91 14.57
N ASN A 56 4.54 -11.66 14.56
CA ASN A 56 4.61 -12.98 15.21
C ASN A 56 5.60 -12.97 16.39
N LYS A 57 5.39 -12.07 17.36
CA LYS A 57 6.04 -12.18 18.68
C LYS A 57 5.08 -12.92 19.63
N PRO A 58 5.38 -14.16 20.08
CA PRO A 58 4.67 -14.74 21.20
C PRO A 58 4.96 -13.92 22.47
N ARG A 59 3.96 -13.77 23.34
CA ARG A 59 4.08 -13.12 24.64
C ARG A 59 5.15 -13.77 25.51
#